data_AF-A0A0P0NFI7-F1
#
_entry.id   AF-A0A0P0NFI7-F1
#
_cell.length_a   1.000
_cell.length_b   1.000
_cell.length_c   1.000
_cell.angle_alpha   90.00
_cell.angle_beta   90.00
_cell.angle_gamma   90.00
#
_symmetry.space_group_name_H-M   'P 1'
#
loop_
_entity.id
_entity.type
_entity.pdbx_description
1 polymer ?
#
loop_
_entity_poly.entity_id
_entity_poly.type
_entity_poly.pdbx_seq_one_letter_code
_entity_poly.pdbx_strand_id
1 'polypeptide(L)'
;MTTNLKSMPDLKMEENDAAYRIQHGSLTYLLNKTTGILTSVENNGKKVLKQGPVFCYVAMNSEDGGKPNVAGETYQNNIYPIKNYPLYTLFVKELLMKSTDSGLVFTMNTTYTNANGRIRYLFRKDGKVQLDYEIQMDKSMKTGPYQYGMLFQLPPQL
;
A
#
# COMPACT_ATOMS: atom_id res chain seq x y z
N MET A 1 18.22 17.17 20.61
CA MET A 1 17.44 18.38 20.32
C MET A 1 15.98 17.97 20.19
N THR A 2 15.13 18.40 21.10
CA THR A 2 13.72 18.01 21.17
C THR A 2 12.93 18.96 20.29
N THR A 3 12.45 18.48 19.14
CA THR A 3 11.61 19.29 18.23
C THR A 3 10.27 19.56 18.90
N ASN A 4 10.04 20.81 19.30
CA ASN A 4 8.74 21.27 19.78
C ASN A 4 7.70 21.11 18.66
N LEU A 5 6.81 20.13 18.82
CA LEU A 5 5.66 19.94 17.95
C LEU A 5 4.67 21.08 18.22
N LYS A 6 4.51 21.99 17.25
CA LYS A 6 3.42 22.96 17.24
C LYS A 6 2.11 22.17 17.23
N SER A 7 1.37 22.18 18.34
CA SER A 7 0.13 21.43 18.47
C SER A 7 -0.88 21.95 17.42
N MET A 8 -1.29 21.06 16.53
CA MET A 8 -2.43 21.27 15.64
C MET A 8 -3.57 20.46 16.26
N PRO A 9 -4.71 21.08 16.61
CA PRO A 9 -5.58 20.58 17.68
C PRO A 9 -6.04 19.13 17.53
N ASP A 10 -6.19 18.63 16.30
CA ASP A 10 -6.70 17.28 16.06
C ASP A 10 -5.73 16.30 15.39
N LEU A 11 -4.58 16.73 14.83
CA LEU A 11 -3.62 15.81 14.19
C LEU A 11 -2.37 15.64 15.08
N LYS A 12 -2.27 14.49 15.73
CA LYS A 12 -1.17 14.14 16.65
C LYS A 12 -0.38 12.96 16.09
N MET A 13 0.90 12.91 16.43
CA MET A 13 1.77 11.81 16.06
C MET A 13 2.65 11.43 17.24
N GLU A 14 2.69 10.14 17.52
CA GLU A 14 3.63 9.51 18.43
C GLU A 14 4.55 8.60 17.61
N GLU A 15 5.80 8.48 18.01
CA GLU A 15 6.79 7.64 17.35
C GLU A 15 7.40 6.69 18.38
N ASN A 16 7.59 5.43 17.97
CA ASN A 16 8.49 4.50 18.64
C ASN A 16 9.45 3.87 17.61
N ASP A 17 10.28 2.93 18.07
CA ASP A 17 11.28 2.29 17.21
C ASP A 17 10.66 1.56 16.01
N ALA A 18 9.46 1.00 16.17
CA ALA A 18 8.82 0.15 15.17
C ALA A 18 7.83 0.90 14.25
N ALA A 19 7.20 1.99 14.73
CA ALA A 19 6.07 2.59 14.05
C ALA A 19 5.83 4.06 14.39
N TYR A 20 5.12 4.74 13.49
CA TYR A 20 4.42 6.00 13.76
C TYR A 20 2.96 5.71 14.08
N ARG A 21 2.47 6.26 15.19
CA ARG A 21 1.05 6.29 15.54
C ARG A 21 0.50 7.68 15.25
N ILE A 22 -0.34 7.80 14.24
CA ILE A 22 -0.97 9.06 13.83
C ILE A 22 -2.42 9.06 14.33
N GLN A 23 -2.85 10.11 15.01
CA GLN A 23 -4.20 10.26 15.53
C GLN A 23 -4.86 11.50 14.93
N HIS A 24 -6.07 11.33 14.40
CA HIS A 24 -6.90 12.40 13.87
C HIS A 24 -8.36 12.26 14.32
N GLY A 25 -8.78 13.04 15.32
CA GLY A 25 -10.09 12.86 15.96
C GLY A 25 -10.26 11.42 16.48
N SER A 26 -11.28 10.71 15.98
CA SER A 26 -11.54 9.30 16.30
C SER A 26 -10.67 8.29 15.54
N LEU A 27 -9.93 8.74 14.51
CA LEU A 27 -9.11 7.88 13.67
C LEU A 27 -7.72 7.70 14.26
N THR A 28 -7.24 6.47 14.30
CA THR A 28 -5.86 6.12 14.66
C THR A 28 -5.25 5.29 13.54
N TYR A 29 -4.07 5.67 13.08
CA TYR A 29 -3.29 4.98 12.06
C TYR A 29 -1.98 4.49 12.66
N LEU A 30 -1.58 3.27 12.32
CA LEU A 30 -0.29 2.70 12.73
C LEU A 30 0.55 2.39 11.49
N LEU A 31 1.56 3.22 11.24
CA LEU A 31 2.48 3.09 10.09
C LEU A 31 3.77 2.40 10.54
N ASN A 32 4.02 1.19 10.03
CA ASN A 32 5.25 0.45 10.33
C ASN A 32 6.46 1.08 9.62
N LYS A 33 7.54 1.36 10.36
CA LYS A 33 8.75 2.03 9.84
C LYS A 33 9.57 1.13 8.92
N THR A 34 9.57 -0.18 9.17
CA THR A 34 10.32 -1.17 8.40
C THR A 34 9.69 -1.43 7.03
N THR A 35 8.37 -1.53 6.97
CA THR A 35 7.64 -1.95 5.76
C THR A 35 6.93 -0.80 5.06
N GLY A 36 6.67 0.31 5.74
CA GLY A 36 5.92 1.44 5.21
C GLY A 36 4.42 1.16 5.03
N ILE A 37 3.94 0.07 5.65
CA ILE A 37 2.55 -0.39 5.55
C ILE A 37 1.77 0.10 6.78
N LEU A 38 0.52 0.52 6.60
CA LEU A 38 -0.38 0.70 7.73
C LEU A 38 -0.79 -0.68 8.25
N THR A 39 -0.47 -1.00 9.49
CA THR A 39 -0.78 -2.28 10.14
C THR A 39 -2.06 -2.24 10.97
N SER A 40 -2.65 -1.04 11.13
CA SER A 40 -3.98 -0.84 11.66
C SER A 40 -4.48 0.54 11.26
N VAL A 41 -5.76 0.63 10.90
CA VAL A 41 -6.52 1.87 11.01
C VAL A 41 -7.77 1.60 11.80
N GLU A 42 -8.01 2.41 12.81
CA GLU A 42 -9.13 2.29 13.75
C GLU A 42 -9.94 3.57 13.76
N ASN A 43 -11.26 3.44 13.89
CA ASN A 43 -12.19 4.53 14.13
C ASN A 43 -12.95 4.24 15.43
N ASN A 44 -12.79 5.06 16.46
CA ASN A 44 -13.37 4.84 17.80
C ASN A 44 -13.04 3.44 18.36
N GLY A 45 -11.78 2.99 18.21
CA GLY A 45 -11.32 1.67 18.65
C GLY A 45 -11.80 0.49 17.80
N LYS A 46 -12.68 0.71 16.81
CA LYS A 46 -13.06 -0.32 15.83
C LYS A 46 -12.10 -0.30 14.65
N LYS A 47 -11.46 -1.43 14.38
CA LYS A 47 -10.61 -1.60 13.20
C LYS A 47 -11.43 -1.40 11.92
N VAL A 48 -10.96 -0.54 11.03
CA VAL A 48 -11.53 -0.26 9.70
C VAL A 48 -10.58 -0.64 8.57
N LEU A 49 -9.27 -0.71 8.85
CA LEU A 49 -8.26 -1.31 7.98
C LEU A 49 -7.41 -2.27 8.82
N LYS A 50 -7.25 -3.50 8.34
CA LYS A 50 -6.37 -4.48 8.96
C LYS A 50 -4.93 -4.31 8.48
N GLN A 51 -4.72 -4.08 7.19
CA GLN A 51 -3.38 -3.87 6.63
C GLN A 51 -3.45 -3.17 5.27
N GLY A 52 -2.44 -2.38 4.94
CA GLY A 52 -2.22 -1.85 3.59
C GLY A 52 -1.96 -0.35 3.61
N PRO A 53 -1.82 0.28 2.44
CA PRO A 53 -1.69 -0.34 1.12
C PRO A 53 -0.43 -1.22 0.98
N VAL A 54 -0.51 -2.23 0.12
CA VAL A 54 0.66 -2.96 -0.42
C VAL A 54 0.55 -2.95 -1.94
N PHE A 55 1.64 -2.68 -2.65
CA PHE A 55 1.63 -2.72 -4.11
C PHE A 55 1.44 -4.16 -4.61
N CYS A 56 0.57 -4.33 -5.61
CA CYS A 56 0.33 -5.61 -6.24
C CYS A 56 0.44 -5.48 -7.76
N TYR A 57 0.94 -6.54 -8.37
CA TYR A 57 1.14 -6.66 -9.81
C TYR A 57 0.71 -8.05 -10.25
N VAL A 58 -0.14 -8.11 -11.26
CA VAL A 58 -0.58 -9.31 -11.95
C VAL A 58 -0.10 -9.19 -13.39
N ALA A 59 0.82 -10.07 -13.80
CA ALA A 59 1.33 -10.09 -15.16
C ALA A 59 0.25 -10.59 -16.14
N MET A 60 0.26 -10.08 -17.36
CA MET A 60 -0.41 -10.73 -18.48
C MET A 60 0.18 -12.13 -18.69
N ASN A 61 -0.68 -13.11 -18.94
CA ASN A 61 -0.32 -14.40 -19.49
C ASN A 61 -0.60 -14.40 -21.01
N SER A 62 -0.22 -15.46 -21.70
CA SER A 62 -0.45 -15.64 -23.14
C SER A 62 -1.91 -15.99 -23.50
N GLU A 63 -2.88 -15.79 -22.60
CA GLU A 63 -4.26 -16.25 -22.78
C GLU A 63 -5.12 -15.22 -23.52
N ASP A 64 -5.42 -15.50 -24.79
CA ASP A 64 -6.38 -14.74 -25.60
C ASP A 64 -7.79 -15.30 -25.40
N GLY A 65 -8.39 -15.01 -24.24
CA GLY A 65 -9.84 -14.94 -24.02
C GLY A 65 -10.73 -16.13 -24.47
N GLY A 66 -10.18 -17.31 -24.75
CA GLY A 66 -10.89 -18.54 -25.11
C GLY A 66 -11.99 -18.35 -26.16
N LYS A 67 -11.65 -18.47 -27.45
CA LYS A 67 -12.66 -18.66 -28.50
C LYS A 67 -13.58 -19.84 -28.12
N PRO A 68 -14.93 -19.72 -28.17
CA PRO A 68 -15.81 -20.82 -27.83
C PRO A 68 -15.52 -22.03 -28.72
N ASN A 69 -15.34 -23.20 -28.09
CA ASN A 69 -14.97 -24.48 -28.70
C ASN A 69 -15.69 -24.71 -30.04
N VAL A 70 -14.94 -24.65 -31.14
CA VAL A 70 -15.29 -25.37 -32.36
C VAL A 70 -14.55 -26.71 -32.24
N ALA A 71 -15.32 -27.80 -32.26
CA ALA A 71 -14.93 -29.16 -31.87
C ALA A 71 -13.52 -29.61 -32.30
N GLY A 72 -12.71 -30.08 -31.33
CA GLY A 72 -11.59 -31.00 -31.61
C GLY A 72 -10.21 -30.65 -31.04
N GLU A 73 -9.98 -29.44 -30.52
CA GLU A 73 -8.65 -29.00 -30.09
C GLU A 73 -8.54 -28.85 -28.55
N THR A 74 -7.56 -29.51 -27.93
CA THR A 74 -7.31 -29.57 -26.48
C THR A 74 -6.59 -28.32 -25.94
N TYR A 75 -7.10 -27.11 -26.20
CA TYR A 75 -6.48 -25.85 -25.72
C TYR A 75 -7.21 -25.17 -24.55
N GLN A 76 -8.02 -25.89 -23.77
CA GLN A 76 -8.78 -25.30 -22.65
C GLN A 76 -8.08 -25.33 -21.27
N ASN A 77 -6.78 -25.59 -21.19
CA ASN A 77 -6.14 -25.83 -19.88
C ASN A 77 -5.69 -24.57 -19.12
N ASN A 78 -5.83 -23.37 -19.67
CA ASN A 78 -5.21 -22.18 -19.07
C ASN A 78 -6.19 -21.05 -18.68
N ILE A 79 -7.50 -21.28 -18.81
CA ILE A 79 -8.54 -20.33 -18.41
C ILE A 79 -8.82 -20.42 -16.90
N TYR A 80 -7.78 -20.41 -16.07
CA TYR A 80 -7.89 -20.34 -14.60
C TYR A 80 -7.61 -18.91 -14.12
N PRO A 81 -8.18 -18.48 -12.98
CA PRO A 81 -7.86 -17.18 -12.39
C PRO A 81 -6.35 -17.06 -12.20
N ILE A 82 -5.74 -16.03 -12.79
CA ILE A 82 -4.30 -15.78 -12.67
C ILE A 82 -3.97 -15.68 -11.17
N LYS A 83 -3.08 -16.55 -10.68
CA LYS A 83 -2.63 -16.51 -9.29
C LYS A 83 -1.92 -15.17 -9.06
N ASN A 84 -2.55 -14.29 -8.28
CA ASN A 84 -1.96 -13.04 -7.84
C ASN A 84 -0.98 -13.30 -6.70
N TYR A 85 0.28 -12.91 -6.88
CA TYR A 85 1.24 -12.87 -5.80
C TYR A 85 1.43 -11.39 -5.40
N PRO A 86 0.93 -10.96 -4.22
CA PRO A 86 1.24 -9.62 -3.72
C PRO A 86 2.76 -9.45 -3.68
N LEU A 87 3.25 -8.38 -4.31
CA LEU A 87 4.64 -7.98 -4.13
C LEU A 87 4.71 -7.32 -2.76
N TYR A 88 4.97 -8.15 -1.74
CA TYR A 88 5.20 -7.63 -0.41
C TYR A 88 6.40 -6.69 -0.44
N THR A 89 6.23 -5.48 0.08
CA THR A 89 7.35 -4.58 0.33
C THR A 89 8.34 -5.34 1.21
N LEU A 90 9.56 -5.55 0.71
CA LEU A 90 10.59 -6.24 1.48
C LEU A 90 11.06 -5.31 2.60
N PHE A 91 11.44 -4.07 2.26
CA PHE A 91 11.88 -3.06 3.22
C PHE A 91 11.68 -1.63 2.69
N VAL A 92 11.50 -0.68 3.61
CA VAL A 92 11.69 0.75 3.39
C VAL A 92 13.17 1.07 3.59
N LYS A 93 13.82 1.64 2.58
CA LYS A 93 15.24 2.04 2.64
C LYS A 93 15.44 3.41 3.28
N GLU A 94 14.47 4.29 3.10
CA GLU A 94 14.50 5.64 3.61
C GLU A 94 13.07 6.05 3.91
N LEU A 95 12.83 6.58 5.12
CA LEU A 95 11.55 7.14 5.55
C LEU A 95 11.79 8.57 6.03
N LEU A 96 11.20 9.52 5.32
CA LEU A 96 11.23 10.94 5.68
C LEU A 96 9.85 11.38 6.12
N MET A 97 9.77 11.94 7.32
CA MET A 97 8.56 12.57 7.85
C MET A 97 8.73 14.08 7.87
N LYS A 98 7.72 14.81 7.37
CA LYS A 98 7.65 16.27 7.43
C LYS A 98 6.26 16.71 7.86
N SER A 99 6.21 17.66 8.79
CA SER A 99 4.99 18.40 9.09
C SER A 99 4.85 19.57 8.11
N THR A 100 3.63 19.78 7.61
CA THR A 100 3.30 20.83 6.63
C THR A 100 2.01 21.53 7.02
N ASP A 101 1.69 22.63 6.35
CA ASP A 101 0.41 23.32 6.54
C ASP A 101 -0.79 22.46 6.16
N SER A 102 -0.62 21.46 5.30
CA SER A 102 -1.68 20.54 4.88
C SER A 102 -1.83 19.31 5.78
N GLY A 103 -0.83 19.00 6.61
CA GLY A 103 -0.81 17.82 7.49
C GLY A 103 0.56 17.16 7.60
N LEU A 104 0.58 15.86 7.92
CA LEU A 104 1.81 15.07 8.07
C LEU A 104 2.10 14.30 6.78
N VAL A 105 3.30 14.50 6.24
CA VAL A 105 3.78 13.85 5.02
C VAL A 105 4.84 12.82 5.37
N PHE A 106 4.64 11.59 4.92
CA PHE A 106 5.60 10.51 5.00
C PHE A 106 6.00 10.12 3.59
N THR A 107 7.29 10.17 3.27
CA THR A 107 7.83 9.76 1.97
C THR A 107 8.78 8.61 2.19
N MET A 108 8.59 7.51 1.46
CA MET A 108 9.38 6.30 1.61
C MET A 108 9.91 5.83 0.26
N ASN A 109 11.17 5.46 0.22
CA ASN A 109 11.73 4.68 -0.88
C ASN A 109 11.59 3.20 -0.52
N THR A 110 10.79 2.46 -1.29
CA THR A 110 10.46 1.05 -1.05
C THR A 110 11.21 0.14 -2.02
N THR A 111 11.54 -1.06 -1.55
CA THR A 111 12.13 -2.12 -2.39
C THR A 111 11.30 -3.39 -2.26
N TYR A 112 11.09 -4.05 -3.39
CA TYR A 112 10.42 -5.33 -3.56
C TYR A 112 11.41 -6.31 -4.19
N THR A 113 11.02 -7.59 -4.34
CA THR A 113 11.90 -8.59 -4.97
C THR A 113 12.30 -8.22 -6.40
N ASN A 114 11.35 -7.73 -7.20
CA ASN A 114 11.53 -7.42 -8.63
C ASN A 114 11.05 -6.00 -8.99
N ALA A 115 11.07 -5.10 -8.02
CA ALA A 115 10.63 -3.72 -8.21
C ALA A 115 11.21 -2.81 -7.12
N ASN A 116 11.24 -1.52 -7.40
CA ASN A 116 11.50 -0.50 -6.40
C ASN A 116 10.55 0.67 -6.65
N GLY A 117 10.47 1.59 -5.70
CA GLY A 117 9.66 2.77 -5.93
C GLY A 117 9.60 3.71 -4.76
N ARG A 118 8.65 4.63 -4.86
CA ARG A 118 8.38 5.64 -3.85
C ARG A 118 6.90 5.59 -3.46
N ILE A 119 6.65 5.57 -2.16
CA ILE A 119 5.30 5.70 -1.59
C ILE A 119 5.26 6.96 -0.73
N ARG A 120 4.19 7.74 -0.87
CA ARG A 120 3.94 8.93 -0.07
C ARG A 120 2.57 8.88 0.58
N TYR A 121 2.54 9.01 1.91
CA TYR A 121 1.30 9.31 2.64
C TYR A 121 1.24 10.79 2.98
N LEU A 122 0.07 11.39 2.80
CA LEU A 122 -0.30 12.66 3.39
C LEU A 122 -1.53 12.46 4.27
N PHE A 123 -1.32 12.52 5.59
CA PHE A 123 -2.39 12.57 6.58
C PHE A 123 -2.86 14.01 6.68
N ARG A 124 -4.01 14.31 6.05
CA ARG A 124 -4.51 15.66 5.90
C ARG A 124 -5.29 16.09 7.15
N LYS A 125 -5.32 17.40 7.38
CA LYS A 125 -6.09 18.02 8.47
C LYS A 125 -7.61 17.91 8.31
N ASP A 126 -8.11 17.59 7.12
CA ASP A 126 -9.54 17.36 6.87
C ASP A 126 -9.95 15.90 7.12
N GLY A 127 -9.08 15.09 7.70
CA GLY A 127 -9.32 13.68 8.01
C GLY A 127 -9.22 12.73 6.83
N LYS A 128 -8.82 13.22 5.65
CA LYS A 128 -8.51 12.36 4.50
C LYS A 128 -7.05 11.92 4.55
N VAL A 129 -6.80 10.72 4.04
CA VAL A 129 -5.44 10.26 3.75
C VAL A 129 -5.27 10.19 2.25
N GLN A 130 -4.22 10.84 1.75
CA GLN A 130 -3.81 10.72 0.37
C GLN A 130 -2.60 9.78 0.29
N LEU A 131 -2.67 8.86 -0.67
CA LEU A 131 -1.61 7.92 -1.01
C LEU A 131 -1.18 8.20 -2.45
N ASP A 132 0.09 8.55 -2.62
CA ASP A 132 0.72 8.63 -3.95
C ASP A 132 1.77 7.53 -4.05
N TYR A 133 1.91 6.94 -5.24
CA TYR A 133 2.93 5.92 -5.49
C TYR A 133 3.50 5.99 -6.90
N GLU A 134 4.78 5.68 -6.99
CA GLU A 134 5.52 5.51 -8.24
C GLU A 134 6.35 4.24 -8.10
N ILE A 135 6.09 3.24 -8.94
CA ILE A 135 6.76 1.94 -8.87
C ILE A 135 7.44 1.65 -10.21
N GLN A 136 8.73 1.35 -10.14
CA GLN A 136 9.52 0.88 -11.26
C GLN A 136 9.69 -0.63 -11.14
N MET A 137 9.14 -1.35 -12.13
CA MET A 137 9.26 -2.79 -12.25
C MET A 137 10.57 -3.16 -12.97
N ASP A 138 11.19 -4.27 -12.57
CA ASP A 138 12.38 -4.77 -13.24
C ASP A 138 12.06 -5.25 -14.67
N LYS A 139 13.03 -5.10 -15.58
CA LYS A 139 12.90 -5.49 -17.00
C LYS A 139 12.67 -6.99 -17.20
N SER A 140 12.87 -7.83 -16.19
CA SER A 140 12.56 -9.26 -16.23
C SER A 140 11.04 -9.55 -16.20
N MET A 141 10.23 -8.59 -15.73
CA MET A 141 8.77 -8.62 -15.72
C MET A 141 8.20 -8.21 -17.09
N LYS A 142 8.70 -8.82 -18.18
CA LYS A 142 8.48 -8.40 -19.58
C LYS A 142 7.04 -8.50 -20.08
N THR A 143 6.19 -9.30 -19.44
CA THR A 143 4.78 -9.36 -19.79
C THR A 143 4.10 -8.16 -19.13
N GLY A 144 3.46 -7.30 -19.93
CA GLY A 144 2.78 -6.09 -19.41
C GLY A 144 1.79 -6.42 -18.28
N PRO A 145 1.41 -5.45 -17.44
CA PRO A 145 0.47 -5.73 -16.35
C PRO A 145 -0.92 -6.04 -16.90
N TYR A 146 -1.49 -7.16 -16.47
CA TYR A 146 -2.94 -7.38 -16.55
C TYR A 146 -3.66 -6.49 -15.53
N GLN A 147 -3.11 -6.41 -14.31
CA GLN A 147 -3.62 -5.55 -13.25
C GLN A 147 -2.46 -5.09 -12.37
N TYR A 148 -2.52 -3.85 -11.90
CA TYR A 148 -1.62 -3.34 -10.87
C TYR A 148 -2.37 -2.35 -9.97
N GLY A 149 -1.87 -2.16 -8.76
CA GLY A 149 -2.44 -1.18 -7.86
C GLY A 149 -2.11 -1.46 -6.40
N MET A 150 -2.93 -0.90 -5.52
CA MET A 150 -2.73 -0.99 -4.08
C MET A 150 -3.78 -1.91 -3.46
N LEU A 151 -3.31 -2.97 -2.80
CA LEU A 151 -4.14 -3.90 -2.06
C LEU A 151 -4.31 -3.42 -0.62
N PHE A 152 -5.56 -3.45 -0.16
CA PHE A 152 -5.95 -3.16 1.21
C PHE A 152 -6.67 -4.37 1.79
N GLN A 153 -6.32 -4.74 3.01
CA GLN A 153 -7.04 -5.76 3.76
C GLN A 153 -7.99 -5.08 4.75
N LEU A 154 -9.28 -5.24 4.51
CA LEU A 154 -10.32 -4.82 5.44
C LEU A 154 -10.48 -5.88 6.55
N PRO A 155 -10.97 -5.49 7.74
CA PRO A 155 -11.40 -6.45 8.75
C PRO A 155 -12.55 -7.33 8.18
N PRO A 156 -12.72 -8.58 8.67
CA PRO A 156 -13.88 -9.38 8.33
C PRO A 156 -15.17 -8.65 8.76
N GLN A 157 -16.24 -8.82 7.98
CA GLN A 157 -17.57 -8.42 8.43
C GLN A 157 -17.96 -9.30 9.62
N LEU A 158 -18.41 -8.67 10.70
CA LEU A 158 -19.04 -9.34 11.84
C LEU A 158 -20.53 -9.56 11.53
#